data_AF-A0A0S9PH24-F1
#
_entry.id   AF-A0A0S9PH24-F1
#
_cell.length_a   1.000
_cell.length_b   1.000
_cell.length_c   1.000
_cell.angle_alpha   90.00
_cell.angle_beta   90.00
_cell.angle_gamma   90.00
#
_symmetry.space_group_name_H-M   'P 1'
#
loop_
_entity.id
_entity.type
_entity.pdbx_description
1 polymer ?
#
loop_
_entity_poly.entity_id
_entity_poly.type
_entity_poly.pdbx_seq_one_letter_code
_entity_poly.pdbx_strand_id
1 'polypeptide(L)'
;MSQPTQPPGFSYPNQRIVRPPLTRAHRNRALLAGAVSNTVLTAGLTIVTLAGILFLIVVIMSLVQGIVRQSDGYQVRPLDSVLEAAGLSPEHAWVAWLVLIVAMLLGAAVSWAGIWIGKAMISPVGVARPWAVTWSATGILVGFGLIASTAISPLVAPLITIIFGAVLGSGSVSGEDASGIGLTFAVSILATIFSLLVYATAGSLVWWWMAHALRRAE
;
A
#
# COMPACT_ATOMS: atom_id res chain seq x y z
N MET A 1 17.46 -55.65 -42.16
CA MET A 1 16.50 -54.56 -41.90
C MET A 1 17.29 -53.29 -41.67
N SER A 2 17.48 -52.47 -42.70
CA SER A 2 18.24 -51.22 -42.63
C SER A 2 17.30 -50.11 -42.17
N GLN A 3 17.53 -49.55 -40.98
CA GLN A 3 16.83 -48.36 -40.54
C GLN A 3 17.21 -47.18 -41.45
N PRO A 4 16.24 -46.42 -41.99
CA PRO A 4 16.55 -45.21 -42.75
C PRO A 4 17.19 -44.19 -41.80
N THR A 5 18.42 -43.80 -42.12
CA THR A 5 19.15 -42.73 -41.45
C THR A 5 18.37 -41.42 -41.62
N GLN A 6 17.74 -40.97 -40.54
CA GLN A 6 17.06 -39.68 -40.52
C GLN A 6 18.11 -38.57 -40.74
N PRO A 7 17.90 -37.65 -41.71
CA PRO A 7 18.84 -36.57 -41.96
C PRO A 7 18.99 -35.71 -40.71
N PRO A 8 20.20 -35.14 -40.45
CA PRO A 8 20.44 -34.31 -39.28
C PRO A 8 19.44 -33.16 -39.26
N GLY A 9 18.68 -33.06 -38.17
CA GLY A 9 17.72 -31.99 -37.98
C GLY A 9 18.45 -30.65 -38.03
N PHE A 10 18.22 -29.87 -39.08
CA PHE A 10 18.70 -28.50 -39.15
C PHE A 10 18.08 -27.73 -37.97
N SER A 11 18.87 -27.47 -36.92
CA SER A 11 18.48 -26.51 -35.89
C SER A 11 18.58 -25.13 -36.51
N TYR A 12 17.45 -24.54 -36.90
CA TYR A 12 17.45 -23.13 -37.25
C TYR A 12 18.00 -22.34 -36.06
N PRO A 13 18.95 -21.41 -36.26
CA PRO A 13 19.42 -20.55 -35.18
C PRO A 13 18.20 -19.87 -34.58
N ASN A 14 18.09 -19.91 -33.25
CA ASN A 14 16.97 -19.37 -32.49
C ASN A 14 16.71 -17.92 -32.94
N GLN A 15 15.73 -17.72 -33.82
CA GLN A 15 15.40 -16.39 -34.34
C GLN A 15 14.83 -15.62 -33.16
N ARG A 16 15.67 -14.75 -32.58
CA ARG A 16 15.25 -13.89 -31.48
C ARG A 16 14.12 -13.02 -32.00
N ILE A 17 12.89 -13.30 -31.56
CA ILE A 17 11.75 -12.48 -31.95
C ILE A 17 11.97 -11.07 -31.38
N VAL A 18 12.33 -10.13 -32.27
CA VAL A 18 12.60 -8.75 -31.91
C VAL A 18 11.27 -8.06 -31.74
N ARG A 19 10.95 -7.68 -30.50
CA ARG A 19 9.71 -6.96 -30.21
C ARG A 19 9.91 -5.47 -30.50
N PRO A 20 9.09 -4.80 -31.33
CA PRO A 20 9.24 -3.38 -31.61
C PRO A 20 9.09 -2.53 -30.33
N PRO A 21 9.73 -1.36 -30.24
CA PRO A 21 9.59 -0.48 -29.08
C PRO A 21 8.16 0.05 -28.96
N LEU A 22 7.73 0.36 -27.72
CA LEU A 22 6.43 0.98 -27.48
C LEU A 22 6.39 2.37 -28.13
N THR A 23 5.27 2.68 -28.79
CA THR A 23 5.02 4.04 -29.30
C THR A 23 4.98 5.04 -28.14
N ARG A 24 5.28 6.32 -28.41
CA ARG A 24 5.26 7.37 -27.37
C ARG A 24 3.90 7.48 -26.67
N ALA A 25 2.80 7.33 -27.42
CA ALA A 25 1.45 7.33 -26.86
C ALA A 25 1.21 6.16 -25.89
N HIS A 26 1.68 4.96 -26.25
CA HIS A 26 1.55 3.77 -25.41
C HIS A 26 2.38 3.88 -24.13
N ARG A 27 3.59 4.42 -24.25
CA ARG A 27 4.47 4.73 -23.10
C ARG A 27 3.79 5.69 -22.13
N ASN A 28 3.26 6.81 -22.62
CA ASN A 28 2.65 7.83 -21.75
C ASN A 28 1.41 7.31 -21.02
N ARG A 29 0.58 6.50 -21.70
CA ARG A 29 -0.57 5.85 -21.06
C ARG A 29 -0.15 4.84 -20.00
N ALA A 30 0.89 4.05 -20.24
CA ALA A 30 1.42 3.11 -19.25
C ALA A 30 1.96 3.84 -18.01
N LEU A 31 2.70 4.95 -18.20
CA LEU A 31 3.18 5.78 -17.10
C LEU A 31 2.02 6.37 -16.29
N LEU A 32 1.03 6.97 -16.95
CA LEU A 32 -0.14 7.56 -16.29
C LEU A 32 -0.97 6.50 -15.56
N ALA A 33 -1.17 5.35 -16.19
CA ALA A 33 -1.85 4.21 -15.56
C ALA A 33 -1.14 3.79 -14.28
N GLY A 34 0.20 3.70 -14.30
CA GLY A 34 1.00 3.39 -13.12
C GLY A 34 0.88 4.43 -12.02
N ALA A 35 0.96 5.72 -12.37
CA ALA A 35 0.80 6.81 -11.40
C ALA A 35 -0.56 6.75 -10.69
N VAL A 36 -1.65 6.71 -11.46
CA VAL A 36 -3.02 6.79 -10.92
C VAL A 36 -3.42 5.49 -10.21
N SER A 37 -3.15 4.34 -10.82
CA SER A 37 -3.52 3.06 -10.19
C SER A 37 -2.74 2.80 -8.92
N ASN A 38 -1.44 3.16 -8.88
CA ASN A 38 -0.64 2.94 -7.69
C ASN A 38 -1.02 3.88 -6.55
N THR A 39 -1.36 5.14 -6.81
CA THR A 39 -1.81 6.06 -5.74
C THR A 39 -3.12 5.58 -5.12
N VAL A 40 -4.09 5.17 -5.94
CA VAL A 40 -5.36 4.60 -5.44
C VAL A 40 -5.13 3.29 -4.70
N LEU A 41 -4.31 2.40 -5.26
CA LEU A 41 -3.96 1.12 -4.62
C LEU A 41 -3.31 1.34 -3.25
N THR A 42 -2.33 2.24 -3.18
CA THR A 42 -1.59 2.58 -1.96
C THR A 42 -2.51 3.21 -0.93
N ALA A 43 -3.41 4.12 -1.33
CA ALA A 43 -4.40 4.70 -0.43
C ALA A 43 -5.28 3.62 0.21
N GLY A 44 -5.81 2.68 -0.60
CA GLY A 44 -6.60 1.55 -0.08
C GLY A 44 -5.78 0.67 0.86
N LEU A 45 -4.54 0.34 0.51
CA LEU A 45 -3.67 -0.51 1.33
C LEU A 45 -3.29 0.16 2.66
N THR A 46 -3.08 1.48 2.65
CA THR A 46 -2.86 2.26 3.86
C THR A 46 -4.07 2.21 4.78
N ILE A 47 -5.28 2.35 4.25
CA ILE A 47 -6.53 2.23 5.03
C ILE A 47 -6.63 0.82 5.65
N VAL A 48 -6.43 -0.23 4.85
CA VAL A 48 -6.44 -1.62 5.34
C VAL A 48 -5.40 -1.85 6.43
N THR A 49 -4.18 -1.36 6.22
CA THR A 49 -3.05 -1.58 7.13
C THR A 49 -3.28 -0.83 8.45
N LEU A 50 -3.69 0.44 8.40
CA LEU A 50 -3.99 1.21 9.60
C LEU A 50 -5.16 0.60 10.38
N ALA A 51 -6.26 0.26 9.71
CA ALA A 51 -7.41 -0.38 10.35
C ALA A 51 -7.03 -1.76 10.92
N GLY A 52 -6.20 -2.53 10.22
CA GLY A 52 -5.69 -3.83 10.67
C GLY A 52 -4.76 -3.73 11.88
N ILE A 53 -3.87 -2.72 11.93
CA ILE A 53 -3.01 -2.45 13.09
C ILE A 53 -3.87 -2.06 14.30
N LEU A 54 -4.83 -1.15 14.12
CA LEU A 54 -5.75 -0.74 15.19
C LEU A 54 -6.58 -1.94 15.68
N PHE A 55 -7.10 -2.75 14.76
CA PHE A 55 -7.80 -3.99 15.08
C PHE A 55 -6.93 -4.94 15.90
N LEU A 56 -5.67 -5.15 15.49
CA LEU A 56 -4.72 -6.00 16.22
C LEU A 56 -4.43 -5.45 17.63
N ILE A 57 -4.25 -4.15 17.78
CA ILE A 57 -4.08 -3.50 19.10
C ILE A 57 -5.30 -3.79 19.98
N VAL A 58 -6.51 -3.60 19.46
CA VAL A 58 -7.75 -3.87 20.20
C VAL A 58 -7.87 -5.36 20.57
N VAL A 59 -7.52 -6.28 19.67
CA VAL A 59 -7.47 -7.73 19.95
C VAL A 59 -6.49 -8.03 21.08
N ILE A 60 -5.26 -7.52 20.99
CA ILE A 60 -4.22 -7.75 22.00
C ILE A 60 -4.67 -7.19 23.36
N MET A 61 -5.19 -5.97 23.40
CA MET A 61 -5.70 -5.38 24.63
C MET A 61 -6.85 -6.18 25.22
N SER A 62 -7.77 -6.68 24.40
CA SER A 62 -8.88 -7.54 24.84
C SER A 62 -8.38 -8.87 25.39
N LEU A 63 -7.36 -9.46 24.77
CA LEU A 63 -6.71 -10.68 25.25
C LEU A 63 -6.01 -10.45 26.59
N VAL A 64 -5.23 -9.38 26.72
CA VAL A 64 -4.55 -9.00 27.98
C VAL A 64 -5.58 -8.77 29.08
N GLN A 65 -6.67 -8.07 28.81
CA GLN A 65 -7.77 -7.91 29.77
C GLN A 65 -8.38 -9.26 30.17
N GLY A 66 -8.57 -10.18 29.22
CA GLY A 66 -9.08 -11.53 29.50
C GLY A 66 -8.18 -12.31 30.48
N ILE A 67 -6.87 -12.18 30.33
CA ILE A 67 -5.87 -12.82 31.21
C ILE A 67 -5.83 -12.12 32.58
N VAL A 68 -5.78 -10.79 32.62
CA VAL A 68 -5.67 -10.00 33.87
C VAL A 68 -6.94 -10.09 34.71
N ARG A 69 -8.13 -10.22 34.12
CA ARG A 69 -9.38 -10.43 34.87
C ARG A 69 -9.39 -11.72 35.70
N GLN A 70 -8.54 -12.69 35.38
CA GLN A 70 -8.40 -13.92 36.16
C GLN A 70 -7.46 -13.74 37.37
N SER A 71 -6.66 -12.66 37.40
CA SER A 71 -5.83 -12.27 38.54
C SER A 71 -6.53 -11.16 39.33
N ASP A 72 -7.14 -11.51 40.46
CA ASP A 72 -7.97 -10.62 41.29
C ASP A 72 -7.36 -9.22 41.51
N GLY A 73 -8.14 -8.17 41.19
CA GLY A 73 -7.94 -6.81 41.71
C GLY A 73 -7.64 -5.68 40.71
N TYR A 74 -7.27 -5.98 39.45
CA TYR A 74 -6.94 -4.94 38.46
C TYR A 74 -8.10 -4.67 37.48
N GLN A 75 -8.83 -3.56 37.68
CA GLN A 75 -9.89 -3.09 36.77
C GLN A 75 -9.41 -2.03 35.76
N VAL A 76 -8.20 -2.16 35.21
CA VAL A 76 -7.79 -1.27 34.12
C VAL A 76 -8.43 -1.80 32.83
N ARG A 77 -9.36 -1.03 32.26
CA ARG A 77 -9.99 -1.31 30.97
C ARG A 77 -9.43 -0.35 29.92
N PRO A 78 -8.25 -0.64 29.34
CA PRO A 78 -7.59 0.27 28.41
C PRO A 78 -8.42 0.56 27.15
N LEU A 79 -9.35 -0.32 26.77
CA LEU A 79 -10.29 -0.06 25.68
C LEU A 79 -11.31 1.03 26.07
N ASP A 80 -11.78 1.03 27.32
CA ASP A 80 -12.75 1.99 27.82
C ASP A 80 -12.15 3.40 27.80
N SER A 81 -10.87 3.57 28.15
CA SER A 81 -10.18 4.87 28.02
C SER A 81 -10.06 5.37 26.58
N VAL A 82 -9.92 4.48 25.59
CA VAL A 82 -9.87 4.86 24.17
C VAL A 82 -11.27 5.23 23.66
N LEU A 83 -12.29 4.48 24.07
CA LEU A 83 -13.69 4.76 23.74
C LEU A 83 -14.17 6.06 24.37
N GLU A 84 -13.82 6.30 25.63
CA GLU A 84 -14.13 7.54 26.36
C GLU A 84 -13.45 8.75 25.70
N ALA A 85 -12.19 8.61 25.27
CA ALA A 85 -11.52 9.66 24.48
C ALA A 85 -12.21 9.92 23.13
N ALA A 86 -12.90 8.93 22.56
CA ALA A 86 -13.72 9.07 21.36
C ALA A 86 -15.16 9.52 21.64
N GLY A 87 -15.53 9.77 22.91
CA GLY A 87 -16.88 10.15 23.32
C GLY A 87 -17.91 9.02 23.25
N LEU A 88 -17.45 7.76 23.20
CA LEU A 88 -18.30 6.57 23.13
C LEU A 88 -18.38 5.91 24.51
N SER A 89 -19.59 5.56 24.95
CA SER A 89 -19.75 4.78 26.17
C SER A 89 -19.27 3.33 25.96
N PRO A 90 -18.75 2.65 27.01
CA PRO A 90 -18.19 1.30 26.91
C PRO A 90 -19.17 0.24 26.37
N GLU A 91 -20.47 0.45 26.55
CA GLU A 91 -21.54 -0.41 26.01
C GLU A 91 -21.56 -0.44 24.47
N HIS A 92 -20.98 0.57 23.81
CA HIS A 92 -20.83 0.67 22.36
C HIS A 92 -19.49 0.14 21.85
N ALA A 93 -18.72 -0.60 22.65
CA ALA A 93 -17.43 -1.17 22.22
C ALA A 93 -17.54 -2.00 20.92
N TRP A 94 -18.68 -2.66 20.68
CA TRP A 94 -18.95 -3.40 19.44
C TRP A 94 -18.95 -2.50 18.19
N VAL A 95 -19.29 -1.21 18.33
CA VAL A 95 -19.27 -0.23 17.24
C VAL A 95 -17.85 0.01 16.76
N ALA A 96 -16.87 0.07 17.67
CA ALA A 96 -15.46 0.22 17.30
C ALA A 96 -14.98 -0.95 16.43
N TRP A 97 -15.35 -2.18 16.78
CA TRP A 97 -15.06 -3.36 15.95
C TRP A 97 -15.71 -3.27 14.58
N LEU A 98 -16.99 -2.90 14.52
CA LEU A 98 -17.71 -2.75 13.26
C LEU A 98 -17.05 -1.69 12.37
N VAL A 99 -16.70 -0.53 12.92
CA VAL A 99 -16.03 0.56 12.19
C VAL A 99 -14.69 0.10 11.62
N LEU A 100 -13.88 -0.63 12.40
CA LEU A 100 -12.59 -1.16 11.93
C LEU A 100 -12.78 -2.18 10.80
N ILE A 101 -13.75 -3.09 10.92
CA ILE A 101 -14.06 -4.07 9.87
C ILE A 101 -14.53 -3.36 8.60
N VAL A 102 -15.46 -2.40 8.72
CA VAL A 102 -15.95 -1.61 7.57
C VAL A 102 -14.81 -0.82 6.93
N ALA A 103 -13.93 -0.20 7.73
CA ALA A 103 -12.76 0.50 7.22
C ALA A 103 -11.82 -0.44 6.44
N MET A 104 -11.56 -1.66 6.95
CA MET A 104 -10.78 -2.66 6.23
C MET A 104 -11.43 -3.07 4.90
N LEU A 105 -12.76 -3.29 4.88
CA LEU A 105 -13.49 -3.64 3.66
C LEU A 105 -13.46 -2.51 2.63
N LEU A 106 -13.66 -1.26 3.07
CA LEU A 106 -13.57 -0.08 2.21
C LEU A 106 -12.16 0.09 1.67
N GLY A 107 -11.12 -0.05 2.51
CA GLY A 107 -9.74 -0.02 2.08
C GLY A 107 -9.43 -1.08 1.02
N ALA A 108 -9.90 -2.32 1.22
CA ALA A 108 -9.74 -3.40 0.27
C ALA A 108 -10.46 -3.12 -1.05
N ALA A 109 -11.67 -2.54 -1.00
CA ALA A 109 -12.42 -2.13 -2.17
C ALA A 109 -11.71 -1.01 -2.96
N VAL A 110 -11.13 -0.02 -2.27
CA VAL A 110 -10.32 1.04 -2.88
C VAL A 110 -9.06 0.46 -3.52
N SER A 111 -8.35 -0.44 -2.83
CA SER A 111 -7.20 -1.15 -3.39
C SER A 111 -7.57 -1.92 -4.66
N TRP A 112 -8.71 -2.62 -4.63
CA TRP A 112 -9.23 -3.35 -5.77
C TRP A 112 -9.58 -2.41 -6.94
N ALA A 113 -10.20 -1.27 -6.66
CA ALA A 113 -10.47 -0.24 -7.66
C ALA A 113 -9.18 0.28 -8.32
N GLY A 114 -8.10 0.45 -7.56
CA GLY A 114 -6.78 0.80 -8.10
C GLY A 114 -6.30 -0.19 -9.18
N ILE A 115 -6.41 -1.50 -8.93
CA ILE A 115 -6.06 -2.54 -9.90
C ILE A 115 -6.92 -2.43 -11.17
N TRP A 116 -8.23 -2.22 -11.01
CA TRP A 116 -9.15 -2.05 -12.13
C TRP A 116 -8.87 -0.81 -12.96
N ILE A 117 -8.55 0.33 -12.33
CA ILE A 117 -8.16 1.56 -13.01
C ILE A 117 -6.91 1.30 -13.86
N GLY A 118 -5.89 0.65 -13.28
CA GLY A 118 -4.66 0.31 -14.00
C GLY A 118 -4.93 -0.55 -15.25
N LYS A 119 -5.81 -1.54 -15.13
CA LYS A 119 -6.22 -2.41 -16.25
C LYS A 119 -6.99 -1.61 -17.29
N ALA A 120 -7.99 -0.83 -16.87
CA ALA A 120 -8.85 -0.05 -17.75
C ALA A 120 -8.03 0.91 -18.60
N MET A 121 -7.01 1.55 -18.04
CA MET A 121 -6.15 2.51 -18.74
C MET A 121 -5.16 1.85 -19.72
N ILE A 122 -4.71 0.62 -19.45
CA ILE A 122 -3.77 -0.11 -20.33
C ILE A 122 -4.48 -0.91 -21.42
N SER A 123 -5.72 -1.36 -21.19
CA SER A 123 -6.46 -2.19 -22.15
C SER A 123 -6.56 -1.61 -23.58
N PRO A 124 -6.73 -0.29 -23.81
CA PRO A 124 -6.85 0.27 -25.15
C PRO A 124 -5.51 0.40 -25.89
N VAL A 125 -4.39 0.07 -25.22
CA VAL A 125 -3.02 0.31 -25.70
C VAL A 125 -2.47 -0.89 -26.50
N GLY A 126 -3.29 -1.90 -26.76
CA GLY A 126 -2.89 -3.10 -27.52
C GLY A 126 -1.96 -4.05 -26.75
N VAL A 127 -1.87 -3.90 -25.43
CA VAL A 127 -1.11 -4.83 -24.58
C VAL A 127 -1.79 -6.19 -24.60
N ALA A 128 -1.02 -7.24 -24.89
CA ALA A 128 -1.53 -8.60 -25.04
C ALA A 128 -2.32 -9.11 -23.84
N ARG A 129 -1.82 -8.76 -22.65
CA ARG A 129 -2.22 -9.30 -21.35
C ARG A 129 -2.28 -8.16 -20.33
N PRO A 130 -3.30 -7.28 -20.39
CA PRO A 130 -3.41 -6.14 -19.48
C PRO A 130 -3.46 -6.58 -18.02
N TRP A 131 -4.15 -7.70 -17.73
CA TRP A 131 -4.21 -8.30 -16.39
C TRP A 131 -2.85 -8.78 -15.88
N ALA A 132 -2.03 -9.39 -16.73
CA ALA A 132 -0.70 -9.84 -16.33
C ALA A 132 0.19 -8.63 -16.00
N VAL A 133 0.11 -7.56 -16.79
CA VAL A 133 0.84 -6.32 -16.52
C VAL A 133 0.44 -5.72 -15.17
N THR A 134 -0.86 -5.57 -14.91
CA THR A 134 -1.32 -4.98 -13.65
C THR A 134 -0.94 -5.82 -12.44
N TRP A 135 -1.13 -7.15 -12.49
CA TRP A 135 -0.81 -8.02 -11.36
C TRP A 135 0.69 -8.09 -11.08
N SER A 136 1.51 -8.22 -12.12
CA SER A 136 2.98 -8.20 -11.95
C SER A 136 3.44 -6.87 -11.38
N ALA A 137 2.91 -5.75 -11.89
CA ALA A 137 3.28 -4.43 -11.44
C ALA A 137 2.83 -4.15 -9.99
N THR A 138 1.59 -4.55 -9.63
CA THR A 138 1.09 -4.53 -8.25
C THR A 138 1.98 -5.37 -7.33
N GLY A 139 2.33 -6.60 -7.72
CA GLY A 139 3.20 -7.48 -6.92
C GLY A 139 4.58 -6.87 -6.68
N ILE A 140 5.19 -6.28 -7.71
CA ILE A 140 6.47 -5.57 -7.58
C ILE A 140 6.35 -4.38 -6.61
N LEU A 141 5.29 -3.60 -6.70
CA LEU A 141 5.10 -2.42 -5.83
C LEU A 141 4.77 -2.80 -4.39
N VAL A 142 4.00 -3.86 -4.17
CA VAL A 142 3.77 -4.41 -2.82
C VAL A 142 5.09 -4.91 -2.24
N GLY A 143 5.89 -5.66 -3.01
CA GLY A 143 7.21 -6.11 -2.60
C GLY A 143 8.15 -4.93 -2.29
N PHE A 144 8.16 -3.90 -3.15
CA PHE A 144 8.90 -2.67 -2.92
C PHE A 144 8.44 -1.95 -1.65
N GLY A 145 7.13 -1.84 -1.42
CA GLY A 145 6.56 -1.24 -0.22
C GLY A 145 6.93 -1.99 1.05
N LEU A 146 6.94 -3.33 1.01
CA LEU A 146 7.39 -4.16 2.13
C LEU A 146 8.88 -3.96 2.41
N ILE A 147 9.73 -4.03 1.38
CA ILE A 147 11.18 -3.81 1.52
C ILE A 147 11.45 -2.40 2.03
N ALA A 148 10.81 -1.38 1.43
CA ALA A 148 10.91 0.00 1.86
C ALA A 148 10.46 0.15 3.31
N SER A 149 9.36 -0.47 3.73
CA SER A 149 8.90 -0.43 5.12
C SER A 149 9.94 -1.03 6.07
N THR A 150 10.59 -2.16 5.73
CA THR A 150 11.61 -2.78 6.59
C THR A 150 12.95 -2.04 6.59
N ALA A 151 13.39 -1.53 5.43
CA ALA A 151 14.68 -0.85 5.28
C ALA A 151 14.63 0.58 5.81
N ILE A 152 13.46 1.23 5.71
CA ILE A 152 13.25 2.61 6.14
C ILE A 152 12.72 2.67 7.58
N SER A 153 12.06 1.62 8.10
CA SER A 153 11.57 1.57 9.50
C SER A 153 12.62 1.97 10.56
N PRO A 154 13.89 1.51 10.53
CA PRO A 154 14.88 1.94 11.52
C PRO A 154 15.30 3.41 11.39
N LEU A 155 15.05 4.07 10.25
CA LEU A 155 15.32 5.50 10.04
C LEU A 155 14.09 6.38 10.29
N VAL A 156 12.90 5.88 9.97
CA VAL A 156 11.63 6.60 10.14
C VAL A 156 11.08 6.47 11.55
N ALA A 157 11.31 5.36 12.25
CA ALA A 157 10.86 5.21 13.64
C ALA A 157 11.49 6.25 14.59
N PRO A 158 12.81 6.55 14.52
CA PRO A 158 13.40 7.65 15.29
C PRO A 158 12.83 9.01 14.88
N LEU A 159 12.64 9.28 13.58
CA LEU A 159 12.07 10.55 13.12
C LEU A 159 10.62 10.74 13.57
N ILE A 160 9.78 9.72 13.47
CA ILE A 160 8.39 9.74 13.97
C ILE A 160 8.39 9.87 15.50
N THR A 161 9.27 9.17 16.21
CA THR A 161 9.39 9.27 17.67
C THR A 161 9.91 10.62 18.12
N ILE A 162 10.79 11.26 17.35
CA ILE A 162 11.28 12.63 17.60
C ILE A 162 10.17 13.65 17.31
N ILE A 163 9.41 13.49 16.23
CA ILE A 163 8.31 14.39 15.87
C ILE A 163 7.16 14.24 16.88
N PHE A 164 6.67 13.04 17.13
CA PHE A 164 5.63 12.78 18.13
C PHE A 164 6.13 13.04 19.55
N GLY A 165 7.39 12.75 19.85
CA GLY A 165 8.01 13.05 21.14
C GLY A 165 8.19 14.55 21.37
N ALA A 166 8.43 15.34 20.31
CA ALA A 166 8.44 16.80 20.39
C ALA A 166 7.02 17.37 20.53
N VAL A 167 6.01 16.76 19.91
CA VAL A 167 4.60 17.17 20.01
C VAL A 167 3.96 16.77 21.35
N LEU A 168 4.32 15.61 21.90
CA LEU A 168 3.83 15.11 23.19
C LEU A 168 4.65 15.66 24.36
N GLY A 169 5.96 15.85 24.16
CA GLY A 169 6.89 16.41 25.14
C GLY A 169 6.86 17.92 25.24
N SER A 170 6.24 18.64 24.31
CA SER A 170 6.06 20.09 24.40
C SER A 170 5.08 20.51 25.50
N GLY A 171 4.24 19.60 26.02
CA GLY A 171 3.48 19.81 27.27
C GLY A 171 2.54 21.03 27.33
N SER A 172 2.45 21.87 26.30
CA SER A 172 1.70 23.13 26.31
C SER A 172 0.38 23.01 25.53
N VAL A 173 -0.54 22.19 26.03
CA VAL A 173 -1.98 22.40 25.75
C VAL A 173 -2.52 23.45 26.74
N SER A 174 -1.78 24.55 26.90
CA SER A 174 -2.20 25.74 27.64
C SER A 174 -2.19 26.93 26.68
N GLY A 175 -3.31 27.11 25.98
CA GLY A 175 -3.83 28.41 25.56
C GLY A 175 -3.18 29.18 24.40
N GLU A 176 -1.86 29.17 24.18
CA GLU A 176 -1.23 30.20 23.32
C GLU A 176 -0.36 29.71 22.15
N ASP A 177 0.01 28.42 22.08
CA ASP A 177 0.94 27.91 21.06
C ASP A 177 0.24 27.34 19.79
N ALA A 178 -0.68 28.09 19.19
CA ALA A 178 -1.31 27.72 17.91
C ALA A 178 -0.28 27.54 16.76
N SER A 179 0.90 28.15 16.89
CA SER A 179 2.01 28.07 15.93
C SER A 179 2.63 26.67 15.83
N GLY A 180 2.70 25.91 16.93
CA GLY A 180 3.28 24.56 16.96
C GLY A 180 2.42 23.53 16.21
N ILE A 181 1.09 23.61 16.40
CA ILE A 181 0.13 22.75 15.69
C ILE A 181 0.16 23.04 14.18
N GLY A 182 0.22 24.32 13.80
CA GLY A 182 0.28 24.74 12.39
C GLY A 182 1.53 24.21 11.67
N LEU A 183 2.70 24.25 12.31
CA LEU A 183 3.94 23.73 11.74
C LEU A 183 3.89 22.22 11.56
N THR A 184 3.47 21.46 12.59
CA THR A 184 3.37 19.99 12.48
C THR A 184 2.39 19.59 11.39
N PHE A 185 1.25 20.27 11.29
CA PHE A 185 0.28 20.04 10.22
C PHE A 185 0.88 20.32 8.84
N ALA A 186 1.55 21.45 8.65
CA ALA A 186 2.20 21.79 7.38
C ALA A 186 3.28 20.78 6.97
N VAL A 187 4.15 20.38 7.91
CA VAL A 187 5.19 19.35 7.66
C VAL A 187 4.55 18.01 7.30
N SER A 188 3.47 17.61 7.96
CA SER A 188 2.75 16.37 7.66
C SER A 188 2.13 16.36 6.26
N ILE A 189 1.57 17.49 5.81
CA ILE A 189 1.04 17.65 4.46
C ILE A 189 2.16 17.54 3.43
N LEU A 190 3.27 18.26 3.63
CA LEU A 190 4.41 18.21 2.72
C LEU A 190 5.01 16.81 2.62
N ALA A 191 5.15 16.11 3.74
CA ALA A 191 5.60 14.72 3.77
C ALA A 191 4.62 13.80 3.03
N THR A 192 3.31 14.01 3.18
CA THR A 192 2.27 13.24 2.48
C THR A 192 2.32 13.47 0.97
N ILE A 193 2.47 14.72 0.52
CA ILE A 193 2.61 15.06 -0.90
C ILE A 193 3.86 14.41 -1.48
N PHE A 194 4.99 14.54 -0.78
CA PHE A 194 6.25 13.94 -1.21
C PHE A 194 6.14 12.40 -1.31
N SER A 195 5.54 11.77 -0.31
CA SER A 195 5.27 10.33 -0.34
C SER A 195 4.41 9.94 -1.54
N LEU A 196 3.34 10.69 -1.83
CA LEU A 196 2.48 10.46 -2.98
C LEU A 196 3.24 10.58 -4.30
N LEU A 197 4.16 11.55 -4.43
CA LEU A 197 5.02 11.69 -5.61
C LEU A 197 5.98 10.49 -5.77
N VAL A 198 6.58 10.01 -4.69
CA VAL A 198 7.45 8.83 -4.71
C VAL A 198 6.68 7.59 -5.15
N TYR A 199 5.49 7.36 -4.60
CA TYR A 199 4.65 6.23 -5.01
C TYR A 199 4.13 6.39 -6.45
N ALA A 200 3.74 7.59 -6.87
CA ALA A 200 3.29 7.83 -8.24
C ALA A 200 4.42 7.58 -9.26
N THR A 201 5.65 8.01 -8.96
CA THR A 201 6.82 7.81 -9.82
C THR A 201 7.24 6.35 -9.88
N ALA A 202 7.30 5.65 -8.73
CA ALA A 202 7.55 4.21 -8.69
C ALA A 202 6.48 3.44 -9.48
N GLY A 203 5.21 3.78 -9.27
CA GLY A 203 4.08 3.21 -10.00
C GLY A 203 4.21 3.39 -11.50
N SER A 204 4.51 4.62 -11.95
CA SER A 204 4.72 4.94 -13.36
C SER A 204 5.82 4.07 -13.98
N LEU A 205 6.98 3.99 -13.34
CA LEU A 205 8.14 3.25 -13.86
C LEU A 205 7.88 1.76 -13.92
N VAL A 206 7.28 1.17 -12.88
CA VAL A 206 6.98 -0.27 -12.83
C VAL A 206 5.92 -0.65 -13.87
N TRP A 207 4.85 0.15 -14.02
CA TRP A 207 3.84 -0.10 -15.05
C TRP A 207 4.42 -0.01 -16.46
N TRP A 208 5.24 1.01 -16.72
CA TRP A 208 5.93 1.16 -18.00
C TRP A 208 6.85 -0.04 -18.29
N TRP A 209 7.64 -0.46 -17.29
CA TRP A 209 8.54 -1.60 -17.42
C TRP A 209 7.78 -2.90 -17.70
N MET A 210 6.68 -3.16 -16.99
CA MET A 210 5.84 -4.34 -17.21
C MET A 210 5.13 -4.31 -18.56
N ALA A 211 4.61 -3.16 -18.99
CA ALA A 211 4.03 -3.00 -20.31
C ALA A 211 5.07 -3.27 -21.42
N HIS A 212 6.33 -2.87 -21.21
CA HIS A 212 7.42 -3.15 -22.14
C HIS A 212 7.80 -4.63 -22.16
N ALA A 213 7.90 -5.29 -21.00
CA ALA A 213 8.29 -6.69 -20.88
C ALA A 213 7.24 -7.68 -21.41
N LEU A 214 5.95 -7.36 -21.23
CA LEU A 214 4.82 -8.21 -21.61
C LEU A 214 4.15 -7.84 -22.94
N ARG A 215 4.81 -6.99 -23.75
CA ARG A 215 4.31 -6.66 -25.10
C ARG A 215 4.31 -7.88 -26.02
N ARG A 216 3.39 -7.90 -27.00
CA ARG A 216 3.33 -8.98 -28.00
C ARG A 216 4.65 -9.09 -28.74
N ALA A 217 5.06 -10.33 -28.98
CA ALA A 217 6.01 -10.67 -30.02
C ALA A 217 5.19 -10.73 -31.31
N GLU A 218 5.58 -9.92 -32.30
CA GLU A 218 5.06 -10.02 -33.66
C GLU A 218 5.81 -11.14 -34.40
#